data_AF-A0A356UHA5-F1
#
_entry.id   AF-A0A356UHA5-F1
#
_cell.length_a   1.000
_cell.length_b   1.000
_cell.length_c   1.000
_cell.angle_alpha   90.00
_cell.angle_beta   90.00
_cell.angle_gamma   90.00
#
_symmetry.space_group_name_H-M   'P 1'
#
loop_
_entity.id
_entity.type
_entity.pdbx_description
1 polymer ?
#
loop_
_entity_poly.entity_id
_entity_poly.type
_entity_poly.pdbx_seq_one_letter_code
_entity_poly.pdbx_strand_id
1 'polypeptide(L)'
;MTRQSFLGGTLILLFASFFNHFIGFIYQIIMLRLIQPEGVGLFNMIYPIYVLVLILATAGIPVAVAKLVAEKMAKDNLREAYRVLYISLICLTFSSLFFSVLFIISVPWLQKYFLAHPKIIYSFFCFTPALLIVSLCSAFRGFFQGLQQMTPTAVTQV
;
A
#
# COMPACT_ATOMS: atom_id res chain seq x y z
N MET A 1 9.00 18.01 33.50
CA MET A 1 8.48 17.14 32.41
C MET A 1 7.08 16.68 32.80
N THR A 2 6.07 17.37 32.28
CA THR A 2 4.67 17.08 32.59
C THR A 2 4.24 15.76 31.96
N ARG A 3 3.69 14.85 32.77
CA ARG A 3 3.03 13.61 32.33
C ARG A 3 1.82 13.97 31.45
N GLN A 4 2.02 14.25 30.18
CA GLN A 4 0.93 14.10 29.22
C GLN A 4 0.66 12.61 29.11
N SER A 5 -0.42 12.20 29.75
CA SER A 5 -0.79 10.80 29.96
C SER A 5 -0.84 10.07 28.62
N PHE A 6 -0.09 8.97 28.52
CA PHE A 6 -0.20 7.96 27.45
C PHE A 6 -1.67 7.69 27.08
N LEU A 7 -2.55 7.71 28.09
CA LEU A 7 -4.00 7.54 27.97
C LEU A 7 -4.69 8.57 27.07
N GLY A 8 -4.27 9.85 27.13
CA GLY A 8 -4.84 10.92 26.29
C GLY A 8 -4.43 10.77 24.82
N GLY A 9 -3.17 10.42 24.57
CA GLY A 9 -2.68 10.11 23.22
C GLY A 9 -3.35 8.88 22.62
N THR A 10 -3.54 7.82 23.41
CA THR A 10 -4.25 6.61 22.96
C THR A 10 -5.71 6.86 22.65
N LEU A 11 -6.42 7.68 23.45
CA LEU A 11 -7.81 8.04 23.17
C LEU A 11 -7.96 8.83 21.87
N ILE A 12 -7.09 9.80 21.62
CA ILE A 12 -7.10 10.57 20.36
C ILE A 12 -6.80 9.65 19.16
N LEU A 13 -5.81 8.75 19.30
CA LEU A 13 -5.50 7.77 18.25
C LEU A 13 -6.65 6.79 17.99
N LEU A 14 -7.36 6.34 19.03
CA LEU A 14 -8.54 5.50 18.90
C LEU A 14 -9.66 6.20 18.14
N PHE A 15 -9.98 7.44 18.51
CA PHE A 15 -11.00 8.22 17.81
C PHE A 15 -10.60 8.51 16.37
N ALA A 16 -9.33 8.85 16.11
CA ALA A 16 -8.83 9.07 14.75
C ALA A 16 -8.92 7.79 13.90
N SER A 17 -8.51 6.63 14.43
CA SER A 17 -8.61 5.36 13.71
C SER A 17 -10.07 4.95 13.47
N PHE A 18 -10.95 5.14 14.46
CA PHE A 18 -12.37 4.86 14.31
C PHE A 18 -13.00 5.72 13.20
N PHE A 19 -12.70 7.02 13.19
CA PHE A 19 -13.20 7.93 12.17
C PHE A 19 -12.66 7.59 10.76
N ASN A 20 -11.37 7.25 10.66
CA ASN A 20 -10.77 6.78 9.40
C ASN A 20 -11.45 5.50 8.88
N HIS A 21 -11.74 4.56 9.77
CA HIS A 21 -12.44 3.33 9.39
C HIS A 21 -13.88 3.61 8.94
N PHE A 22 -14.54 4.57 9.59
CA PHE A 22 -15.90 4.98 9.22
C PHE A 22 -15.96 5.65 7.84
N ILE A 23 -15.00 6.53 7.53
CA ILE A 23 -14.87 7.13 6.18
C ILE A 23 -14.60 6.04 5.13
N GLY A 24 -13.66 5.13 5.42
CA GLY A 24 -13.35 4.01 4.53
C GLY A 24 -14.57 3.13 4.25
N PHE A 25 -15.40 2.88 5.27
CA PHE A 25 -16.63 2.11 5.14
C PHE A 25 -17.67 2.80 4.25
N ILE A 26 -17.87 4.12 4.40
CA ILE A 26 -18.78 4.88 3.53
C ILE A 26 -18.28 4.87 2.09
N TYR A 27 -16.98 5.10 1.87
CA TYR A 27 -16.37 5.05 0.54
C TYR A 27 -16.62 3.69 -0.11
N GLN A 28 -16.41 2.60 0.63
CA GLN A 28 -16.62 1.24 0.16
C GLN A 28 -18.09 1.00 -0.27
N ILE A 29 -19.06 1.46 0.52
CA ILE A 29 -20.50 1.36 0.18
C ILE A 29 -20.83 2.10 -1.13
N ILE A 30 -20.33 3.33 -1.29
CA ILE A 30 -20.55 4.13 -2.50
C ILE A 30 -19.93 3.42 -3.71
N MET A 31 -18.71 2.90 -3.55
CA MET A 31 -18.01 2.13 -4.58
C MET A 31 -18.80 0.90 -5.05
N LEU A 32 -19.32 0.11 -4.10
CA LEU A 32 -20.14 -1.07 -4.34
C LEU A 32 -21.42 -0.72 -5.12
N ARG A 33 -22.01 0.45 -4.85
CA ARG A 33 -23.21 0.92 -5.55
C ARG A 33 -22.91 1.47 -6.95
N LEU A 34 -21.74 2.11 -7.15
CA LEU A 34 -21.37 2.71 -8.44
C LEU A 34 -20.95 1.67 -9.49
N ILE A 35 -20.26 0.60 -9.08
CA ILE A 35 -19.67 -0.40 -9.97
C ILE A 35 -20.69 -1.42 -10.54
N GLN A 36 -21.89 -1.51 -9.94
CA GLN A 36 -22.92 -2.51 -10.24
C GLN A 36 -22.47 -3.95 -9.95
N PRO A 37 -23.40 -4.92 -9.79
CA PRO A 37 -23.05 -6.30 -9.36
C PRO A 37 -22.03 -6.98 -10.27
N GLU A 38 -22.05 -6.69 -11.57
CA GLU A 38 -21.12 -7.25 -12.55
C GLU A 38 -19.66 -6.84 -12.28
N GLY A 39 -19.41 -5.55 -11.99
CA GLY A 39 -18.05 -5.08 -11.78
C GLY A 39 -17.48 -5.47 -10.41
N VAL A 40 -18.33 -5.69 -9.39
CA VAL A 40 -17.90 -6.19 -8.07
C VAL A 40 -17.44 -7.65 -8.18
N GLY A 41 -18.10 -8.45 -9.02
CA GLY A 41 -17.67 -9.82 -9.34
C GLY A 41 -16.29 -9.83 -10.02
N LEU A 42 -16.09 -8.97 -11.03
CA LEU A 42 -14.81 -8.82 -11.72
C LEU A 42 -13.68 -8.36 -10.78
N PHE A 43 -13.97 -7.40 -9.90
CA PHE A 43 -13.01 -6.91 -8.91
C PHE A 43 -12.56 -8.04 -7.98
N ASN A 44 -13.50 -8.80 -7.39
CA ASN A 44 -13.16 -9.88 -6.45
C ASN A 44 -12.41 -11.05 -7.11
N MET A 45 -12.57 -11.28 -8.41
CA MET A 45 -11.79 -12.30 -9.12
C MET A 45 -10.33 -11.88 -9.35
N ILE A 46 -10.10 -10.61 -9.67
CA ILE A 46 -8.75 -10.09 -9.99
C ILE A 46 -8.00 -9.70 -8.72
N TYR A 47 -8.70 -9.24 -7.68
CA TYR A 47 -8.12 -8.70 -6.47
C TYR A 47 -7.11 -9.64 -5.78
N PRO A 48 -7.37 -10.95 -5.59
CA PRO A 48 -6.40 -11.86 -5.00
C PRO A 48 -5.12 -11.99 -5.83
N ILE A 49 -5.24 -12.02 -7.16
CA ILE A 49 -4.10 -12.10 -8.07
C ILE A 49 -3.30 -10.81 -8.01
N TYR A 50 -3.97 -9.66 -8.03
CA TYR A 50 -3.35 -8.36 -7.87
C TYR A 50 -2.57 -8.27 -6.55
N VAL A 51 -3.18 -8.69 -5.43
CA VAL A 51 -2.52 -8.70 -4.12
C VAL A 51 -1.29 -9.63 -4.11
N LEU A 52 -1.37 -10.80 -4.73
CA LEU A 52 -0.23 -11.72 -4.83
C LEU A 52 0.94 -11.08 -5.57
N VAL A 53 0.67 -10.47 -6.73
CA VAL A 53 1.69 -9.76 -7.51
C VAL A 53 2.24 -8.55 -6.76
N LEU A 54 1.39 -7.82 -6.03
CA LEU A 54 1.82 -6.71 -5.18
C LEU A 54 2.77 -7.18 -4.07
N ILE A 55 2.46 -8.29 -3.40
CA ILE A 55 3.31 -8.86 -2.34
C ILE A 55 4.65 -9.32 -2.92
N LEU A 56 4.64 -9.96 -4.09
CA LEU A 56 5.87 -10.35 -4.78
C LEU A 56 6.69 -9.13 -5.23
N ALA A 57 6.04 -8.06 -5.71
CA ALA A 57 6.70 -6.83 -6.14
C ALA A 57 7.31 -6.06 -4.97
N THR A 58 6.62 -6.02 -3.83
CA THR A 58 7.09 -5.34 -2.64
C THR A 58 8.03 -6.19 -1.79
N ALA A 59 8.04 -7.52 -1.95
CA ALA A 59 9.01 -8.48 -1.40
C ALA A 59 9.46 -8.22 0.06
N GLY A 60 8.59 -7.70 0.93
CA GLY A 60 8.95 -7.33 2.31
C GLY A 60 9.92 -6.14 2.43
N ILE A 61 10.24 -5.45 1.34
CA ILE A 61 11.01 -4.20 1.31
C ILE A 61 10.51 -3.17 2.33
N PRO A 62 9.19 -2.89 2.49
CA PRO A 62 8.75 -1.92 3.49
C PRO A 62 9.10 -2.31 4.93
N VAL A 63 9.12 -3.62 5.25
CA VAL A 63 9.50 -4.12 6.57
C VAL A 63 11.02 -3.98 6.79
N ALA A 64 11.81 -4.29 5.76
CA ALA A 64 13.26 -4.09 5.79
C ALA A 64 13.63 -2.60 5.95
N VAL A 65 12.93 -1.70 5.23
CA VAL A 65 13.07 -0.25 5.38
C VAL A 65 12.78 0.18 6.81
N ALA A 66 11.65 -0.26 7.38
CA ALA A 66 11.28 0.10 8.75
C ALA A 66 12.38 -0.29 9.74
N LYS A 67 12.94 -1.50 9.63
CA LYS A 67 14.03 -1.98 10.49
C LYS A 67 15.32 -1.18 10.33
N LEU A 68 15.76 -0.95 9.09
CA LEU A 68 17.01 -0.22 8.80
C LEU A 68 16.94 1.24 9.21
N VAL A 69 15.79 1.89 8.97
CA VAL A 69 15.53 3.27 9.39
C VAL A 69 15.54 3.37 10.91
N ALA A 70 14.88 2.46 11.62
CA ALA A 70 14.87 2.42 13.08
C ALA A 70 16.29 2.27 13.66
N GLU A 71 17.13 1.42 13.07
CA GLU A 71 18.52 1.22 13.53
C GLU A 71 19.40 2.47 13.30
N LYS A 72 19.20 3.19 12.19
CA LYS A 72 19.94 4.41 11.88
C LYS A 72 19.48 5.60 12.72
N MET A 73 18.19 5.67 13.02
CA MET A 73 17.61 6.64 13.95
C MET A 73 18.11 6.44 15.38
N ALA A 74 18.26 5.19 15.84
CA ALA A 74 18.85 4.88 17.14
C ALA A 74 20.31 5.35 17.29
N LYS A 75 20.99 5.62 16.16
CA LYS A 75 22.35 6.15 16.09
C LYS A 75 22.39 7.66 15.76
N ASP A 76 21.26 8.37 15.84
CA ASP A 76 21.08 9.80 15.52
C ASP A 76 21.54 10.23 14.10
N ASN A 77 21.65 9.27 13.18
CA ASN A 77 22.17 9.51 11.83
C ASN A 77 21.03 9.72 10.81
N LEU A 78 20.42 10.90 10.85
CA LEU A 78 19.31 11.28 9.96
C LEU A 78 19.67 11.16 8.47
N ARG A 79 20.89 11.55 8.08
CA ARG A 79 21.36 11.48 6.68
C ARG A 79 21.32 10.05 6.13
N GLU A 80 21.70 9.07 6.95
CA GLU A 80 21.72 7.67 6.55
C GLU A 80 20.30 7.09 6.48
N ALA A 81 19.37 7.54 7.33
CA ALA A 81 17.95 7.17 7.24
C ALA A 81 17.32 7.61 5.91
N TYR A 82 17.60 8.84 5.45
CA TYR A 82 17.14 9.32 4.13
C TYR A 82 17.79 8.54 2.98
N ARG A 83 19.06 8.16 3.12
CA ARG A 83 19.75 7.35 2.12
C ARG A 83 19.12 5.96 1.96
N VAL A 84 18.75 5.32 3.07
CA VAL A 84 18.02 4.04 3.07
C VAL A 84 16.67 4.21 2.34
N LEU A 85 15.90 5.26 2.64
CA LEU A 85 14.65 5.54 1.93
C LEU A 85 14.86 5.70 0.42
N TYR A 86 15.88 6.44 0.00
CA TYR A 86 16.15 6.68 -1.41
C TYR A 86 16.51 5.38 -2.16
N ILE A 87 17.37 4.56 -1.57
CA ILE A 87 17.73 3.24 -2.13
C ILE A 87 16.50 2.34 -2.24
N SER A 88 15.66 2.32 -1.19
CA SER A 88 14.46 1.49 -1.18
C SER A 88 13.39 1.97 -2.16
N LEU A 89 13.25 3.28 -2.37
CA LEU A 89 12.40 3.83 -3.43
C LEU A 89 12.87 3.40 -4.82
N ILE A 90 14.19 3.42 -5.08
CA ILE A 90 14.75 2.95 -6.35
C ILE A 90 14.46 1.46 -6.53
N CYS A 91 14.78 0.62 -5.54
CA CYS A 91 14.51 -0.82 -5.60
C CYS A 91 13.02 -1.12 -5.81
N LEU A 92 12.12 -0.43 -5.11
CA LEU A 92 10.68 -0.61 -5.27
C LEU A 92 10.19 -0.13 -6.63
N THR A 93 10.73 0.96 -7.16
CA THR A 93 10.38 1.46 -8.49
C THR A 93 10.78 0.45 -9.55
N PHE A 94 12.01 -0.07 -9.50
CA PHE A 94 12.47 -1.09 -10.44
C PHE A 94 11.70 -2.41 -10.33
N SER A 95 11.50 -2.89 -9.10
CA SER A 95 10.72 -4.11 -8.86
C SER A 95 9.28 -3.96 -9.35
N SER A 96 8.64 -2.84 -9.03
CA SER A 96 7.24 -2.59 -9.43
C SER A 96 7.10 -2.36 -10.93
N LEU A 97 8.09 -1.74 -11.58
CA LEU A 97 8.12 -1.61 -13.04
C LEU A 97 8.26 -2.99 -13.69
N PHE A 98 9.16 -3.82 -13.19
CA PHE A 98 9.35 -5.19 -13.67
C PHE A 98 8.07 -6.03 -13.52
N PHE A 99 7.46 -6.01 -12.34
CA PHE A 99 6.21 -6.72 -12.09
C PHE A 99 5.03 -6.14 -12.87
N SER A 100 4.97 -4.82 -13.09
CA SER A 100 3.93 -4.18 -13.91
C SER A 100 4.00 -4.64 -15.37
N VAL A 101 5.22 -4.71 -15.94
CA VAL A 101 5.44 -5.27 -17.29
C VAL A 101 5.08 -6.76 -17.34
N LEU A 102 5.48 -7.53 -16.33
CA LEU A 102 5.15 -8.95 -16.23
C LEU A 102 3.62 -9.17 -16.11
N PHE A 103 2.94 -8.27 -15.40
CA PHE A 103 1.49 -8.30 -15.22
C PHE A 103 0.77 -8.05 -16.54
N ILE A 104 1.21 -7.07 -17.34
CA ILE A 104 0.68 -6.79 -18.69
C ILE A 104 0.88 -8.00 -19.63
N ILE A 105 2.05 -8.63 -19.61
CA ILE A 105 2.34 -9.80 -20.45
C ILE A 105 1.51 -11.01 -20.04
N SER A 106 1.15 -11.12 -18.76
CA SER A 106 0.36 -12.22 -18.21
C SER A 106 -1.15 -12.09 -18.48
N VAL A 107 -1.63 -10.91 -18.89
CA VAL A 107 -3.04 -10.64 -19.24
C VAL A 107 -3.62 -11.65 -20.24
N PRO A 108 -3.02 -11.90 -21.42
CA PRO A 108 -3.56 -12.86 -22.40
C PRO A 108 -3.61 -14.31 -21.88
N TRP A 109 -2.70 -14.68 -20.97
CA TRP A 109 -2.67 -16.01 -20.37
C TRP A 109 -3.80 -16.18 -19.33
N LEU A 110 -4.04 -15.15 -18.52
CA LEU A 110 -5.13 -15.12 -17.55
C LEU A 110 -6.51 -15.11 -18.19
N GLN A 111 -6.66 -14.39 -19.31
CA GLN A 111 -7.90 -14.37 -20.10
C GLN A 111 -8.27 -15.77 -20.60
N LYS A 112 -7.28 -16.58 -20.98
CA LYS A 112 -7.51 -17.92 -21.56
C LYS A 112 -7.90 -18.98 -20.53
N TYR A 113 -7.40 -18.89 -19.29
CA TYR A 113 -7.57 -19.94 -18.28
C TYR A 113 -8.56 -19.59 -17.15
N PHE A 114 -8.73 -18.31 -16.79
CA PHE A 114 -9.48 -17.91 -15.60
C PHE A 114 -10.67 -16.99 -15.86
N LEU A 115 -10.69 -16.27 -17.00
CA LEU A 115 -11.46 -15.03 -17.13
C LEU A 115 -12.11 -14.94 -18.53
N ALA A 116 -13.25 -15.62 -18.71
CA ALA A 116 -13.95 -15.77 -19.99
C ALA A 116 -14.63 -14.49 -20.53
N HIS A 117 -14.66 -13.36 -19.78
CA HIS A 117 -15.35 -12.15 -20.22
C HIS A 117 -14.41 -11.07 -20.80
N PRO A 118 -14.71 -10.50 -21.98
CA PRO A 118 -13.84 -9.54 -22.67
C PRO A 118 -13.66 -8.20 -21.93
N LYS A 119 -14.53 -7.86 -20.96
CA LYS A 119 -14.46 -6.61 -20.18
C LYS A 119 -13.32 -6.58 -19.15
N ILE A 120 -12.69 -7.72 -18.87
CA ILE A 120 -11.64 -7.87 -17.85
C ILE A 120 -10.37 -7.07 -18.19
N ILE A 121 -10.11 -6.86 -19.48
CA ILE A 121 -8.95 -6.12 -19.98
C ILE A 121 -8.92 -4.69 -19.43
N TYR A 122 -10.09 -4.02 -19.35
CA TYR A 122 -10.19 -2.67 -18.81
C TYR A 122 -9.85 -2.62 -17.31
N SER A 123 -10.32 -3.59 -16.52
CA SER A 123 -9.96 -3.69 -15.11
C SER A 123 -8.45 -3.91 -14.94
N PHE A 124 -7.83 -4.79 -15.72
CA PHE A 124 -6.38 -5.00 -15.69
C PHE A 124 -5.59 -3.73 -15.97
N PHE A 125 -5.97 -2.96 -16.99
CA PHE A 125 -5.30 -1.72 -17.34
C PHE A 125 -5.40 -0.66 -16.25
N CYS A 126 -6.49 -0.63 -15.48
CA CYS A 126 -6.64 0.23 -14.31
C CYS A 126 -5.75 -0.21 -13.13
N PHE A 127 -5.52 -1.52 -12.95
CA PHE A 127 -4.68 -2.04 -11.85
C PHE A 127 -3.18 -1.87 -12.10
N THR A 128 -2.75 -1.85 -13.36
CA THR A 128 -1.34 -1.70 -13.74
C THR A 128 -0.67 -0.44 -13.16
N PRO A 129 -1.19 0.79 -13.34
CA PRO A 129 -0.61 1.98 -12.72
C PRO A 129 -0.83 1.99 -11.20
N ALA A 130 -1.92 1.40 -10.71
CA ALA A 130 -2.17 1.30 -9.28
C ALA A 130 -1.09 0.47 -8.57
N LEU A 131 -0.57 -0.59 -9.20
CA LEU A 131 0.52 -1.40 -8.63
C LEU A 131 1.78 -0.56 -8.34
N LEU A 132 2.18 0.31 -9.27
CA LEU A 132 3.31 1.22 -9.09
C LEU A 132 3.09 2.20 -7.93
N ILE A 133 1.91 2.83 -7.91
CA ILE A 133 1.56 3.82 -6.87
C ILE A 133 1.50 3.16 -5.49
N VAL A 134 0.85 2.01 -5.38
CA VAL A 134 0.70 1.30 -4.10
C VAL A 134 2.05 0.80 -3.57
N SER A 135 2.92 0.27 -4.44
CA SER A 135 4.28 -0.10 -4.04
C SER A 135 5.09 1.09 -3.53
N LEU A 136 5.02 2.24 -4.20
CA LEU A 136 5.68 3.47 -3.74
C LEU A 136 5.12 3.93 -2.38
N CYS A 137 3.80 3.94 -2.22
CA CYS A 137 3.14 4.25 -0.94
C CYS A 137 3.59 3.30 0.18
N SER A 138 3.82 2.03 -0.12
CA SER A 138 4.31 1.05 0.86
C SER A 138 5.70 1.42 1.40
N ALA A 139 6.58 1.98 0.55
CA ALA A 139 7.91 2.44 0.94
C ALA A 139 7.83 3.55 1.99
N PHE A 140 7.01 4.56 1.72
CA PHE A 140 6.78 5.68 2.63
C PHE A 140 6.19 5.19 3.95
N ARG A 141 5.21 4.29 3.88
CA ARG A 141 4.59 3.70 5.07
C ARG A 141 5.62 2.95 5.94
N GLY A 142 6.53 2.19 5.31
CA GLY A 142 7.65 1.52 5.98
C GLY A 142 8.66 2.49 6.61
N PHE A 143 8.99 3.59 5.92
CA PHE A 143 9.88 4.63 6.46
C PHE A 143 9.29 5.33 7.68
N PHE A 144 8.02 5.76 7.62
CA PHE A 144 7.35 6.37 8.75
C PHE A 144 7.17 5.39 9.92
N GLN A 145 6.92 4.11 9.65
CA GLN A 145 6.95 3.07 10.69
C GLN A 145 8.33 2.95 11.35
N GLY A 146 9.42 3.01 10.56
CA GLY A 146 10.79 2.93 11.09
C GLY A 146 11.22 4.15 11.92
N LEU A 147 10.67 5.32 11.63
CA LEU A 147 10.94 6.55 12.40
C LEU A 147 10.33 6.55 13.81
N GLN A 148 9.49 5.56 14.17
CA GLN A 148 8.69 5.53 15.41
C GLN A 148 7.85 6.79 15.70
N GLN A 149 7.80 7.75 14.77
CA GLN A 149 6.90 8.89 14.82
C GLN A 149 5.51 8.45 14.33
N MET A 150 4.67 8.01 15.26
CA MET A 150 3.26 7.67 14.98
C MET A 150 2.36 8.90 14.75
N THR A 151 2.85 10.11 15.04
CA THR A 151 2.11 11.37 14.87
C THR A 151 1.83 11.71 13.40
N PRO A 152 2.79 11.69 12.46
CA PRO A 152 2.49 11.90 11.04
C PRO A 152 1.77 10.71 10.39
N THR A 153 2.03 9.45 10.81
CA THR A 153 1.35 8.27 10.23
C THR A 153 -0.16 8.24 10.53
N ALA A 154 -0.56 8.77 11.69
CA ALA A 154 -1.97 8.90 12.08
C ALA A 154 -2.71 9.98 11.27
N VAL A 155 -2.01 11.03 10.82
CA VAL A 155 -2.58 12.10 9.98
C VAL A 155 -2.64 11.68 8.51
N THR A 156 -1.64 10.94 8.02
CA THR A 156 -1.60 10.44 6.63
C THR A 156 -2.29 9.08 6.45
N GLN A 157 -3.12 8.66 7.40
CA GLN A 157 -3.89 7.42 7.29
C GLN A 157 -5.07 7.52 6.30
N VAL A 158 -5.31 8.74 5.78
CA VAL A 158 -6.30 9.08 4.74
C VAL A 158 -5.64 9.14 3.38
#